data_AF-A0ABC9B8F6-F1
#
_entry.id   AF-A0ABC9B8F6-F1
#
_cell.length_a   1.000
_cell.length_b   1.000
_cell.length_c   1.000
_cell.angle_alpha   90.00
_cell.angle_beta   90.00
_cell.angle_gamma   90.00
#
_symmetry.space_group_name_H-M   'P 1'
#
loop_
_entity.id
_entity.type
_entity.pdbx_description
1 polymer ?
#
loop_
_entity_poly.entity_id
_entity_poly.type
_entity_poly.pdbx_seq_one_letter_code
_entity_poly.pdbx_strand_id
1 'polypeptide(L)'
;MATSYPASSPAPPRPQSPGVGGVALSSAIGDLLRFVLSTHATGGGGAPDDGSVAFPLSPSYCARLLDDGGDLCGKLAAAIVQCLEEGRLPGPPAVVGIPVAEEGPEEKVWEAVLLEKGAELKLMYNAVDFELHVQEPYFTQLKAVAKTVEGRLATGNYNRITQGSLLLFNKCLLLNVEAVRKYSSFSEMLQAEKISNVLPGISSIEEGVKVYRKFYTEEKENSYGVLAFSVSKPSAQPYITMTDILAGLGYDGLGRLLGMARTAGTVPDGLPLPRFELVSSCMRLHQPNVKGCSLTDAARALAKHVHRSTKGWWGDFNGSDSSKNKLASQAIDSLLRDCCWMNVHLTQPYGPVFEIRVHEGYGARWSQDGSKFIGFLEPYTPEGFSKRRKH
;
A
#
# COMPACT_ATOMS: atom_id res chain seq x y z
N MET A 1 -25.56 -37.26 18.00
CA MET A 1 -24.69 -36.99 16.85
C MET A 1 -25.38 -35.95 15.98
N ALA A 2 -24.98 -34.68 16.10
CA ALA A 2 -25.46 -33.63 15.21
C ALA A 2 -24.45 -33.53 14.06
N THR A 3 -24.86 -33.93 12.87
CA THR A 3 -24.08 -33.79 11.64
C THR A 3 -24.03 -32.32 11.24
N SER A 4 -22.88 -31.68 11.43
CA SER A 4 -22.60 -30.36 10.87
C SER A 4 -22.40 -30.49 9.37
N TYR A 5 -23.31 -29.93 8.58
CA TYR A 5 -23.05 -29.68 7.17
C TYR A 5 -22.00 -28.56 7.05
N PRO A 6 -20.95 -28.72 6.23
CA PRO A 6 -20.04 -27.61 5.96
C PRO A 6 -20.81 -26.52 5.22
N ALA A 7 -20.71 -25.29 5.72
CA ALA A 7 -21.24 -24.11 5.06
C ALA A 7 -20.67 -24.04 3.63
N SER A 8 -21.56 -23.95 2.63
CA SER A 8 -21.14 -23.73 1.26
C SER A 8 -20.40 -22.39 1.17
N SER A 9 -19.17 -22.41 0.67
CA SER A 9 -18.46 -21.18 0.33
C SER A 9 -19.33 -20.36 -0.63
N PRO A 10 -19.46 -19.04 -0.43
CA PRO A 10 -20.26 -18.20 -1.31
C PRO A 10 -19.78 -18.34 -2.76
N ALA A 11 -20.73 -18.37 -3.69
CA ALA A 11 -20.41 -18.44 -5.11
C ALA A 11 -19.49 -17.25 -5.50
N PRO A 12 -18.45 -17.48 -6.32
CA PRO A 12 -17.51 -16.43 -6.67
C PRO A 12 -18.25 -15.28 -7.39
N PRO A 13 -17.85 -14.01 -7.16
CA PRO A 13 -18.49 -12.86 -7.77
C PRO A 13 -18.43 -12.98 -9.30
N ARG A 14 -19.56 -12.71 -9.96
CA ARG A 14 -19.66 -12.79 -11.41
C ARG A 14 -18.75 -11.74 -12.08
N PRO A 15 -18.08 -12.07 -13.20
CA PRO A 15 -17.41 -11.07 -14.01
C PRO A 15 -18.41 -10.01 -14.44
N GLN A 16 -18.15 -8.75 -14.10
CA GLN A 16 -18.98 -7.63 -14.55
C GLN A 16 -18.73 -7.36 -16.04
N SER A 17 -19.70 -6.76 -16.73
CA SER A 17 -19.45 -6.27 -18.09
C SER A 17 -18.35 -5.21 -18.05
N PRO A 18 -17.41 -5.18 -19.01
CA PRO A 18 -16.28 -4.26 -18.92
C PRO A 18 -16.77 -2.82 -19.00
N GLY A 19 -16.09 -1.93 -18.29
CA GLY A 19 -16.27 -0.48 -18.47
C GLY A 19 -15.96 -0.09 -19.92
N VAL A 20 -16.58 1.00 -20.40
CA VAL A 20 -16.24 1.60 -21.70
C VAL A 20 -15.53 2.92 -21.42
N GLY A 21 -14.36 3.12 -22.02
CA GLY A 21 -13.56 4.34 -21.86
C GLY A 21 -12.30 4.12 -21.03
N GLY A 22 -11.39 5.10 -21.08
CA GLY A 22 -10.07 5.02 -20.45
C GLY A 22 -10.15 4.82 -18.94
N VAL A 23 -9.26 3.97 -18.41
CA VAL A 23 -9.13 3.74 -16.97
C VAL A 23 -8.32 4.89 -16.38
N ALA A 24 -8.93 5.71 -15.52
CA ALA A 24 -8.23 6.80 -14.87
C ALA A 24 -7.06 6.25 -14.03
N LEU A 25 -5.83 6.67 -14.33
CA LEU A 25 -4.62 6.22 -13.64
C LEU A 25 -4.73 6.38 -12.11
N SER A 26 -5.29 7.49 -11.64
CA SER A 26 -5.49 7.75 -10.21
C SER A 26 -6.34 6.69 -9.52
N SER A 27 -7.31 6.11 -10.23
CA SER A 27 -8.17 5.03 -9.72
C SER A 27 -7.52 3.64 -9.73
N ALA A 28 -6.34 3.51 -10.34
CA ALA A 28 -5.64 2.25 -10.53
C ALA A 28 -4.30 2.14 -9.81
N ILE A 29 -3.65 3.26 -9.47
CA ILE A 29 -2.35 3.27 -8.77
C ILE A 29 -2.38 2.43 -7.49
N GLY A 30 -3.47 2.48 -6.72
CA GLY A 30 -3.58 1.67 -5.49
C GLY A 30 -3.54 0.16 -5.74
N ASP A 31 -4.26 -0.32 -6.75
CA ASP A 31 -4.29 -1.75 -7.11
C ASP A 31 -2.94 -2.19 -7.70
N LEU A 32 -2.36 -1.36 -8.57
CA LEU A 32 -1.03 -1.58 -9.16
C LEU A 32 0.08 -1.64 -8.10
N LEU A 33 0.08 -0.68 -7.16
CA LEU A 33 1.04 -0.62 -6.08
C LEU A 33 0.95 -1.86 -5.18
N ARG A 34 -0.27 -2.25 -4.77
CA ARG A 34 -0.48 -3.48 -3.98
C ARG A 34 0.03 -4.71 -4.70
N PHE A 35 -0.23 -4.80 -6.01
CA PHE A 35 0.22 -5.92 -6.82
C PHE A 35 1.75 -6.05 -6.87
N VAL A 36 2.45 -4.93 -7.10
CA VAL A 36 3.92 -4.91 -7.14
C VAL A 36 4.51 -5.23 -5.77
N LEU A 37 4.04 -4.56 -4.71
CA LEU A 37 4.50 -4.81 -3.34
C LEU A 37 4.26 -6.27 -2.92
N SER A 38 3.12 -6.86 -3.27
CA SER A 38 2.81 -8.26 -2.91
C SER A 38 3.74 -9.25 -3.61
N THR A 39 4.08 -8.97 -4.87
CA THR A 39 5.05 -9.76 -5.64
C THR A 39 6.41 -9.77 -4.94
N HIS A 40 6.89 -8.61 -4.47
CA HIS A 40 8.19 -8.50 -3.81
C HIS A 40 8.18 -8.93 -2.32
N ALA A 41 7.04 -8.87 -1.63
CA ALA A 41 6.90 -9.29 -0.23
C ALA A 41 7.06 -10.80 -0.02
N THR A 42 6.69 -11.62 -1.01
CA THR A 42 6.74 -13.09 -0.90
C THR A 42 8.13 -13.68 -1.16
N GLY A 43 9.16 -12.84 -1.41
CA GLY A 43 10.51 -13.29 -1.77
C GLY A 43 10.61 -13.96 -3.13
N GLY A 44 9.48 -14.13 -3.82
CA GLY A 44 9.37 -14.61 -5.19
C GLY A 44 9.67 -13.49 -6.16
N GLY A 45 10.93 -13.04 -6.20
CA GLY A 45 11.45 -12.54 -7.47
C GLY A 45 11.13 -13.61 -8.51
N GLY A 46 10.38 -13.24 -9.55
CA GLY A 46 10.25 -14.11 -10.71
C GLY A 46 11.63 -14.62 -11.11
N ALA A 47 11.70 -15.82 -11.67
CA ALA A 47 12.92 -16.30 -12.29
C ALA A 47 13.61 -15.15 -13.07
N PRO A 48 14.93 -15.02 -13.01
CA PRO A 48 15.65 -13.93 -13.65
C PRO A 48 15.58 -14.13 -15.17
N ASP A 49 14.45 -13.79 -15.76
CA ASP A 49 14.39 -13.48 -17.18
C ASP A 49 14.79 -12.01 -17.29
N ASP A 50 15.96 -11.83 -17.89
CA ASP A 50 16.50 -10.60 -18.45
C ASP A 50 17.03 -9.56 -17.44
N GLY A 51 18.29 -9.74 -17.01
CA GLY A 51 19.21 -8.65 -16.66
C GLY A 51 18.81 -7.61 -15.60
N SER A 52 17.69 -7.80 -14.89
CA SER A 52 17.13 -6.76 -14.02
C SER A 52 18.00 -6.53 -12.77
N VAL A 53 18.23 -5.25 -12.48
CA VAL A 53 18.84 -4.78 -11.23
C VAL A 53 17.98 -5.28 -10.07
N ALA A 54 18.61 -5.85 -9.04
CA ALA A 54 17.92 -6.34 -7.86
C ALA A 54 17.00 -5.24 -7.28
N PHE A 55 15.74 -5.56 -7.06
CA PHE A 55 14.78 -4.64 -6.44
C PHE A 55 15.29 -4.21 -5.06
N PRO A 56 15.44 -2.90 -4.78
CA PRO A 56 16.22 -2.43 -3.62
C PRO A 56 15.50 -2.56 -2.28
N LEU A 57 14.18 -2.76 -2.29
CA LEU A 57 13.37 -2.87 -1.08
C LEU A 57 13.32 -4.31 -0.59
N SER A 58 13.47 -4.50 0.72
CA SER A 58 13.40 -5.83 1.32
C SER A 58 11.97 -6.41 1.27
N PRO A 59 11.82 -7.75 1.22
CA PRO A 59 10.51 -8.38 1.29
C PRO A 59 9.72 -8.00 2.56
N SER A 60 10.41 -7.87 3.70
CA SER A 60 9.78 -7.47 4.97
C SER A 60 9.30 -6.02 4.96
N TYR A 61 10.00 -5.11 4.28
CA TYR A 61 9.56 -3.74 4.09
C TYR A 61 8.30 -3.68 3.21
N CYS A 62 8.28 -4.43 2.12
CA CYS A 62 7.10 -4.54 1.25
C CYS A 62 5.89 -5.10 1.99
N ALA A 63 6.09 -6.14 2.82
CA ALA A 63 5.03 -6.72 3.65
C ALA A 63 4.46 -5.72 4.66
N ARG A 64 5.32 -4.90 5.31
CA ARG A 64 4.87 -3.86 6.25
C ARG A 64 4.13 -2.72 5.56
N LEU A 65 4.46 -2.37 4.32
CA LEU A 65 3.68 -1.39 3.54
C LEU A 65 2.27 -1.89 3.21
N LEU A 66 2.12 -3.20 3.03
CA LEU A 66 0.83 -3.86 2.75
C LEU A 66 0.00 -4.11 4.01
N ASP A 67 0.55 -3.93 5.21
CA ASP A 67 -0.20 -4.10 6.44
C ASP A 67 -1.30 -3.04 6.58
N ASP A 68 -2.54 -3.50 6.75
CA ASP A 68 -3.72 -2.63 6.80
C ASP A 68 -3.82 -1.81 8.11
N GLY A 69 -2.99 -2.09 9.12
CA GLY A 69 -3.06 -1.41 10.43
C GLY A 69 -2.87 0.11 10.35
N GLY A 70 -2.10 0.59 9.37
CA GLY A 70 -1.81 2.02 9.15
C GLY A 70 -2.27 2.58 7.81
N ASP A 71 -2.85 1.75 6.93
CA ASP A 71 -3.13 2.02 5.50
C ASP A 71 -1.96 2.73 4.78
N LEU A 72 -0.74 2.21 4.99
CA LEU A 72 0.46 2.81 4.40
C LEU A 72 0.45 2.69 2.87
N CYS A 73 0.01 1.56 2.33
CA CYS A 73 -0.13 1.39 0.89
C CYS A 73 -1.14 2.38 0.28
N GLY A 74 -2.28 2.62 0.94
CA GLY A 74 -3.28 3.60 0.47
C GLY A 74 -2.75 5.03 0.52
N LYS A 75 -2.06 5.41 1.61
CA LYS A 75 -1.40 6.72 1.74
C LYS A 75 -0.31 6.93 0.69
N LEU A 76 0.51 5.91 0.45
CA LEU A 76 1.56 5.96 -0.57
C LEU A 76 0.96 6.10 -1.98
N ALA A 77 -0.10 5.35 -2.29
CA ALA A 77 -0.83 5.48 -3.55
C ALA A 77 -1.38 6.91 -3.74
N ALA A 78 -2.01 7.47 -2.71
CA ALA A 78 -2.53 8.84 -2.74
C ALA A 78 -1.42 9.88 -2.94
N ALA A 79 -0.29 9.72 -2.25
CA ALA A 79 0.87 10.59 -2.39
C ALA A 79 1.47 10.53 -3.80
N ILE A 80 1.61 9.33 -4.39
CA ILE A 80 2.05 9.17 -5.78
C ILE A 80 1.10 9.90 -6.73
N VAL A 81 -0.23 9.68 -6.60
CA VAL A 81 -1.23 10.36 -7.42
C VAL A 81 -1.07 11.89 -7.34
N GLN A 82 -0.98 12.42 -6.12
CA GLN A 82 -0.81 13.85 -5.89
C GLN A 82 0.49 14.37 -6.54
N CYS A 83 1.60 13.64 -6.43
CA CYS A 83 2.86 14.03 -7.06
C CYS A 83 2.76 14.08 -8.59
N LEU A 84 2.05 13.12 -9.19
CA LEU A 84 1.85 13.08 -10.64
C LEU A 84 0.93 14.21 -11.13
N GLU A 85 0.01 14.68 -10.30
CA GLU A 85 -0.89 15.80 -10.61
C GLU A 85 -0.22 17.17 -10.42
N GLU A 86 0.52 17.35 -9.32
CA GLU A 86 1.23 18.60 -9.00
C GLU A 86 2.58 18.74 -9.71
N GLY A 87 3.15 17.62 -10.16
CA GLY A 87 4.46 17.57 -10.81
C GLY A 87 5.65 17.80 -9.89
N ARG A 88 5.50 17.55 -8.58
CA ARG A 88 6.52 17.76 -7.55
C ARG A 88 6.27 16.87 -6.33
N LEU A 89 7.29 16.65 -5.52
CA LEU A 89 7.15 15.98 -4.23
C LEU A 89 6.46 16.90 -3.19
N PRO A 90 5.83 16.32 -2.14
CA PRO A 90 5.37 17.10 -1.00
C PRO A 90 6.57 17.82 -0.37
N GLY A 91 6.41 19.04 0.15
CA GLY A 91 7.48 19.75 0.85
C GLY A 91 8.00 18.99 2.09
N PRO A 92 9.24 19.22 2.53
CA PRO A 92 9.86 18.46 3.63
C PRO A 92 9.11 18.68 4.94
N PRO A 93 8.93 17.62 5.76
CA PRO A 93 8.36 17.79 7.09
C PRO A 93 9.20 18.81 7.87
N ALA A 94 8.55 19.86 8.36
CA ALA A 94 9.22 20.99 8.99
C ALA A 94 8.71 21.20 10.40
N VAL A 95 9.64 21.47 11.33
CA VAL A 95 9.33 21.74 12.72
C VAL A 95 10.31 22.78 13.28
N VAL A 96 9.82 23.65 14.17
CA VAL A 96 10.64 24.71 14.76
C VAL A 96 11.86 24.11 15.48
N GLY A 97 13.04 24.62 15.13
CA GLY A 97 14.31 24.26 15.77
C GLY A 97 14.99 23.00 15.23
N ILE A 98 14.36 22.26 14.32
CA ILE A 98 15.04 21.23 13.52
C ILE A 98 15.35 21.82 12.15
N PRO A 99 16.61 21.81 11.70
CA PRO A 99 16.94 22.17 10.33
C PRO A 99 16.14 21.28 9.37
N VAL A 100 15.37 21.91 8.49
CA VAL A 100 14.79 21.23 7.34
C VAL A 100 15.96 20.70 6.51
N ALA A 101 15.95 19.41 6.16
CA ALA A 101 16.93 18.89 5.22
C ALA A 101 16.84 19.72 3.94
N GLU A 102 17.92 20.38 3.54
CA GLU A 102 17.93 21.13 2.28
C GLU A 102 17.55 20.19 1.14
N GLU A 103 16.76 20.68 0.18
CA GLU A 103 16.39 19.93 -1.03
C GLU A 103 17.68 19.47 -1.73
N GLY A 104 18.03 18.21 -1.50
CA GLY A 104 19.27 17.62 -1.98
C GLY A 104 19.15 17.23 -3.46
N PRO A 105 20.26 16.89 -4.12
CA PRO A 105 20.23 16.34 -5.47
C PRO A 105 19.37 15.08 -5.59
N GLU A 106 19.21 14.32 -4.49
CA GLU A 106 18.39 13.11 -4.45
C GLU A 106 16.88 13.37 -4.63
N GLU A 107 16.33 14.46 -4.06
CA GLU A 107 14.90 14.76 -4.23
C GLU A 107 14.56 15.07 -5.69
N LYS A 108 15.46 15.75 -6.41
CA LYS A 108 15.32 16.00 -7.85
C LYS A 108 15.36 14.71 -8.67
N VAL A 109 16.14 13.72 -8.23
CA VAL A 109 16.18 12.40 -8.89
C VAL A 109 14.85 11.68 -8.70
N TRP A 110 14.29 11.70 -7.48
CA TRP A 110 12.99 11.10 -7.18
C TRP A 110 11.85 11.75 -7.98
N GLU A 111 11.83 13.08 -8.05
CA GLU A 111 10.86 13.82 -8.87
C GLU A 111 10.98 13.47 -10.35
N ALA A 112 12.20 13.42 -10.88
CA ALA A 112 12.43 13.04 -12.27
C ALA A 112 11.88 11.63 -12.57
N VAL A 113 12.17 10.66 -11.70
CA VAL A 113 11.65 9.28 -11.83
C VAL A 113 10.13 9.26 -11.79
N LEU A 114 9.51 9.95 -10.82
CA LEU A 114 8.04 10.02 -10.70
C LEU A 114 7.41 10.64 -11.95
N LEU A 115 7.98 11.73 -12.46
CA LEU A 115 7.45 12.43 -13.63
C LEU A 115 7.60 11.59 -14.91
N GLU A 116 8.79 11.03 -15.15
CA GLU A 116 9.07 10.22 -16.34
C GLU A 116 8.20 8.95 -16.35
N LYS A 117 8.29 8.14 -15.29
CA LYS A 117 7.56 6.87 -15.19
C LYS A 117 6.06 7.08 -14.98
N GLY A 118 5.67 8.16 -14.32
CA GLY A 118 4.28 8.56 -14.22
C GLY A 118 3.67 8.95 -15.56
N ALA A 119 4.41 9.61 -16.44
CA ALA A 119 3.97 9.90 -17.80
C ALA A 119 3.83 8.62 -18.64
N GLU A 120 4.77 7.68 -18.51
CA GLU A 120 4.65 6.35 -19.14
C GLU A 120 3.38 5.61 -18.69
N LEU A 121 3.13 5.54 -17.36
CA LEU A 121 1.89 4.95 -16.84
C LEU A 121 0.67 5.67 -17.41
N LYS A 122 0.65 7.01 -17.41
CA LYS A 122 -0.48 7.77 -17.93
C LYS A 122 -0.76 7.46 -19.40
N LEU A 123 0.28 7.33 -20.23
CA LEU A 123 0.13 6.92 -21.63
C LEU A 123 -0.45 5.50 -21.74
N MET A 124 0.06 4.55 -20.96
CA MET A 124 -0.45 3.18 -20.95
C MET A 124 -1.93 3.12 -20.57
N TYR A 125 -2.34 3.78 -19.49
CA TYR A 125 -3.73 3.75 -19.01
C TYR A 125 -4.69 4.52 -19.92
N ASN A 126 -4.24 5.61 -20.55
CA ASN A 126 -5.04 6.33 -21.54
C ASN A 126 -5.28 5.52 -22.82
N ALA A 127 -4.38 4.59 -23.15
CA ALA A 127 -4.51 3.72 -24.32
C ALA A 127 -5.40 2.49 -24.07
N VAL A 128 -5.83 2.24 -22.83
CA VAL A 128 -6.69 1.09 -22.49
C VAL A 128 -8.09 1.29 -23.07
N ASP A 129 -8.55 0.31 -23.84
CA ASP A 129 -9.91 0.29 -24.39
C ASP A 129 -10.91 -0.28 -23.39
N PHE A 130 -10.52 -1.35 -22.68
CA PHE A 130 -11.42 -2.08 -21.78
C PHE A 130 -10.69 -2.57 -20.52
N GLU A 131 -11.32 -2.35 -19.36
CA GLU A 131 -10.93 -2.97 -18.09
C GLU A 131 -11.68 -4.29 -17.88
N LEU A 132 -10.93 -5.36 -17.64
CA LEU A 132 -11.48 -6.67 -17.32
C LEU A 132 -10.97 -7.12 -15.94
N HIS A 133 -11.80 -7.90 -15.26
CA HIS A 133 -11.39 -8.59 -14.05
C HIS A 133 -11.32 -10.10 -14.29
N VAL A 134 -10.33 -10.76 -13.70
CA VAL A 134 -10.13 -12.21 -13.73
C VAL A 134 -9.61 -12.70 -12.36
N GLN A 135 -10.06 -13.87 -11.93
CA GLN A 135 -9.66 -14.46 -10.65
C GLN A 135 -8.37 -15.28 -10.76
N GLU A 136 -7.70 -15.51 -9.64
CA GLU A 136 -6.67 -16.56 -9.57
C GLU A 136 -7.28 -17.95 -9.78
N PRO A 137 -6.57 -18.90 -10.42
CA PRO A 137 -5.18 -18.80 -10.90
C PRO A 137 -5.02 -18.15 -12.28
N TYR A 138 -6.12 -17.78 -12.93
CA TYR A 138 -6.12 -17.35 -14.33
C TYR A 138 -5.39 -16.02 -14.54
N PHE A 139 -5.41 -15.11 -13.57
CA PHE A 139 -4.61 -13.88 -13.62
C PHE A 139 -3.11 -14.20 -13.71
N THR A 140 -2.59 -15.04 -12.80
CA THR A 140 -1.20 -15.50 -12.83
C THR A 140 -0.86 -16.21 -14.14
N GLN A 141 -1.76 -17.06 -14.65
CA GLN A 141 -1.57 -17.79 -15.90
C GLN A 141 -1.53 -16.87 -17.13
N LEU A 142 -2.33 -15.80 -17.15
CA LEU A 142 -2.27 -14.76 -18.20
C LEU A 142 -0.94 -14.00 -18.15
N LYS A 143 -0.50 -13.58 -16.96
CA LYS A 143 0.79 -12.89 -16.78
C LYS A 143 1.98 -13.75 -17.25
N ALA A 144 1.92 -15.05 -16.96
CA ALA A 144 2.92 -16.04 -17.36
C ALA A 144 2.77 -16.51 -18.82
N VAL A 145 1.78 -16.01 -19.56
CA VAL A 145 1.49 -16.41 -20.96
C VAL A 145 1.16 -17.91 -21.10
N ALA A 146 0.83 -18.58 -20.00
CA ALA A 146 0.35 -19.96 -20.00
C ALA A 146 -1.11 -20.04 -20.48
N LYS A 147 -1.90 -19.01 -20.13
CA LYS A 147 -3.26 -18.80 -20.65
C LYS A 147 -3.18 -17.72 -21.74
N THR A 148 -3.61 -18.07 -22.95
CA THR A 148 -3.51 -17.20 -24.15
C THR A 148 -4.87 -16.89 -24.76
N VAL A 149 -5.95 -17.46 -24.23
CA VAL A 149 -7.31 -17.20 -24.68
C VAL A 149 -8.19 -16.88 -23.48
N GLU A 150 -8.89 -15.74 -23.49
CA GLU A 150 -9.89 -15.39 -22.48
C GLU A 150 -11.31 -15.59 -23.02
N GLY A 151 -12.06 -16.50 -22.39
CA GLY A 151 -13.45 -16.79 -22.74
C GLY A 151 -14.45 -15.99 -21.91
N ARG A 152 -15.42 -15.34 -22.55
CA ARG A 152 -16.49 -14.56 -21.91
C ARG A 152 -17.82 -14.80 -22.62
N LEU A 153 -18.93 -14.65 -21.89
CA LEU A 153 -20.26 -14.64 -22.48
C LEU A 153 -20.40 -13.42 -23.42
N ALA A 154 -20.95 -13.60 -24.61
CA ALA A 154 -21.04 -12.56 -25.65
C ALA A 154 -22.10 -11.48 -25.33
N THR A 155 -21.89 -10.72 -24.26
CA THR A 155 -22.89 -9.81 -23.67
C THR A 155 -22.33 -8.41 -23.41
N GLY A 156 -23.21 -7.41 -23.43
CA GLY A 156 -22.84 -6.04 -23.08
C GLY A 156 -21.64 -5.52 -23.85
N ASN A 157 -20.70 -4.90 -23.14
CA ASN A 157 -19.52 -4.27 -23.74
C ASN A 157 -18.47 -5.25 -24.24
N TYR A 158 -18.54 -6.55 -23.86
CA TYR A 158 -17.63 -7.56 -24.43
C TYR A 158 -17.78 -7.67 -25.95
N ASN A 159 -18.97 -7.40 -26.49
CA ASN A 159 -19.22 -7.41 -27.94
C ASN A 159 -18.55 -6.25 -28.70
N ARG A 160 -17.99 -5.26 -27.99
CA ARG A 160 -17.28 -4.12 -28.58
C ARG A 160 -15.77 -4.34 -28.67
N ILE A 161 -15.25 -5.39 -28.03
CA ILE A 161 -13.83 -5.74 -28.09
C ILE A 161 -13.54 -6.28 -29.48
N THR A 162 -12.52 -5.72 -30.13
CA THR A 162 -12.09 -6.12 -31.47
C THR A 162 -10.63 -6.53 -31.46
N GLN A 163 -10.17 -7.15 -32.55
CA GLN A 163 -8.74 -7.30 -32.78
C GLN A 163 -8.05 -5.93 -32.70
N GLY A 164 -6.88 -5.89 -32.06
CA GLY A 164 -6.13 -4.67 -31.80
C GLY A 164 -6.53 -3.92 -30.51
N SER A 165 -7.64 -4.30 -29.85
CA SER A 165 -7.99 -3.68 -28.56
C SER A 165 -6.96 -3.98 -27.49
N LEU A 166 -6.70 -2.99 -26.62
CA LEU A 166 -5.85 -3.12 -25.45
C LEU A 166 -6.69 -3.34 -24.19
N LEU A 167 -6.49 -4.50 -23.56
CA LEU A 167 -7.20 -4.91 -22.34
C LEU A 167 -6.33 -4.67 -21.11
N LEU A 168 -6.92 -4.13 -20.05
CA LEU A 168 -6.29 -4.01 -18.74
C LEU A 168 -6.97 -4.98 -17.75
N PHE A 169 -6.24 -6.01 -17.33
CA PHE A 169 -6.71 -7.01 -16.37
C PHE A 169 -6.36 -6.62 -14.95
N ASN A 170 -7.37 -6.64 -14.06
CA ASN A 170 -7.27 -6.33 -12.63
C ASN A 170 -6.50 -5.02 -12.38
N LYS A 171 -6.62 -4.06 -13.30
CA LYS A 171 -5.89 -2.78 -13.32
C LYS A 171 -4.36 -2.88 -13.32
N CYS A 172 -3.77 -4.05 -13.56
CA CYS A 172 -2.34 -4.29 -13.38
C CYS A 172 -1.62 -4.87 -14.61
N LEU A 173 -2.33 -5.62 -15.46
CA LEU A 173 -1.75 -6.40 -16.56
C LEU A 173 -2.35 -5.95 -17.90
N LEU A 174 -1.51 -5.46 -18.81
CA LEU A 174 -1.92 -5.13 -20.18
C LEU A 174 -1.79 -6.34 -21.09
N LEU A 175 -2.79 -6.56 -21.94
CA LEU A 175 -2.77 -7.58 -22.99
C LEU A 175 -3.41 -7.05 -24.28
N ASN A 176 -2.80 -7.35 -25.43
CA ASN A 176 -3.36 -7.04 -26.74
C ASN A 176 -4.31 -8.15 -27.18
N VAL A 177 -5.41 -7.79 -27.84
CA VAL A 177 -6.31 -8.75 -28.48
C VAL A 177 -5.82 -9.07 -29.89
N GLU A 178 -5.30 -10.28 -30.09
CA GLU A 178 -4.82 -10.76 -31.39
C GLU A 178 -5.96 -11.23 -32.29
N ALA A 179 -7.01 -11.80 -31.71
CA ALA A 179 -8.18 -12.25 -32.45
C ALA A 179 -9.40 -12.34 -31.54
N VAL A 180 -10.59 -12.14 -32.13
CA VAL A 180 -11.88 -12.36 -31.48
C VAL A 180 -12.65 -13.40 -32.27
N ARG A 181 -13.06 -14.49 -31.61
CA ARG A 181 -13.87 -15.55 -32.21
C ARG A 181 -15.15 -15.74 -31.42
N LYS A 182 -16.25 -16.02 -32.13
CA LYS A 182 -17.57 -16.25 -31.54
C LYS A 182 -17.97 -17.71 -31.72
N TYR A 183 -18.51 -18.29 -30.66
CA TYR A 183 -18.95 -19.68 -30.59
C TYR A 183 -20.38 -19.76 -30.07
N SER A 184 -21.07 -20.86 -30.36
CA SER A 184 -22.42 -21.11 -29.86
C SER A 184 -22.41 -21.49 -28.37
N SER A 185 -21.34 -22.12 -27.89
CA SER A 185 -21.22 -22.64 -26.52
C SER A 185 -19.78 -22.58 -25.98
N PHE A 186 -19.62 -22.67 -24.66
CA PHE A 186 -18.32 -22.83 -24.01
C PHE A 186 -17.67 -24.16 -24.38
N SER A 187 -18.47 -25.22 -24.57
CA SER A 187 -17.96 -26.52 -24.99
C SER A 187 -17.26 -26.44 -26.35
N GLU A 188 -17.93 -25.82 -27.33
CA GLU A 188 -17.38 -25.59 -28.68
C GLU A 188 -16.12 -24.71 -28.63
N MET A 189 -16.17 -23.61 -27.87
CA MET A 189 -15.01 -22.73 -27.69
C MET A 189 -13.81 -23.49 -27.10
N LEU A 190 -14.00 -24.28 -26.04
CA LEU A 190 -12.92 -25.02 -25.38
C LEU A 190 -12.30 -26.09 -26.28
N GLN A 191 -13.08 -26.69 -27.18
CA GLN A 191 -12.59 -27.62 -28.19
C GLN A 191 -11.77 -26.89 -29.27
N ALA A 192 -12.34 -25.83 -29.84
CA ALA A 192 -11.74 -25.10 -30.95
C ALA A 192 -10.48 -24.31 -30.56
N GLU A 193 -10.49 -23.68 -29.37
CA GLU A 193 -9.37 -22.87 -28.85
C GLU A 193 -8.30 -23.70 -28.15
N LYS A 194 -8.53 -25.01 -28.01
CA LYS A 194 -7.78 -25.95 -27.17
C LYS A 194 -7.85 -25.55 -25.68
N ILE A 195 -8.51 -26.39 -24.87
CA ILE A 195 -8.74 -26.12 -23.45
C ILE A 195 -7.51 -25.65 -22.66
N SER A 196 -6.31 -26.17 -22.95
CA SER A 196 -5.08 -25.76 -22.26
C SER A 196 -4.70 -24.29 -22.50
N ASN A 197 -5.12 -23.66 -23.60
CA ASN A 197 -4.91 -22.24 -23.85
C ASN A 197 -5.93 -21.36 -23.10
N VAL A 198 -7.12 -21.91 -22.80
CA VAL A 198 -8.22 -21.19 -22.14
C VAL A 198 -8.21 -21.38 -20.62
N LEU A 199 -8.02 -22.62 -20.16
CA LEU A 199 -8.04 -23.05 -18.77
C LEU A 199 -6.84 -23.98 -18.50
N PRO A 200 -5.60 -23.45 -18.45
CA PRO A 200 -4.43 -24.25 -18.15
C PRO A 200 -4.58 -25.06 -16.85
N GLY A 201 -4.20 -26.34 -16.91
CA GLY A 201 -4.35 -27.28 -15.80
C GLY A 201 -5.66 -28.08 -15.81
N ILE A 202 -6.60 -27.77 -16.70
CA ILE A 202 -7.84 -28.55 -16.91
C ILE A 202 -7.72 -29.34 -18.21
N SER A 203 -8.01 -30.64 -18.16
CA SER A 203 -7.83 -31.57 -19.28
C SER A 203 -9.14 -32.00 -19.96
N SER A 204 -10.29 -31.92 -19.27
CA SER A 204 -11.61 -32.29 -19.81
C SER A 204 -12.44 -31.07 -20.18
N ILE A 205 -13.12 -31.15 -21.33
CA ILE A 205 -14.06 -30.11 -21.79
C ILE A 205 -15.22 -29.97 -20.80
N GLU A 206 -15.74 -31.08 -20.28
CA GLU A 206 -16.83 -31.11 -19.31
C GLU A 206 -16.44 -30.38 -18.01
N GLU A 207 -15.22 -30.60 -17.52
CA GLU A 207 -14.69 -29.87 -16.37
C GLU A 207 -14.49 -28.38 -16.67
N GLY A 208 -14.00 -28.05 -17.86
CA GLY A 208 -13.86 -26.66 -18.31
C GLY A 208 -15.20 -25.93 -18.37
N VAL A 209 -16.25 -26.56 -18.88
CA VAL A 209 -17.61 -26.00 -18.88
C VAL A 209 -18.11 -25.77 -17.45
N LYS A 210 -17.85 -26.70 -16.51
CA LYS A 210 -18.21 -26.52 -15.08
C LYS A 210 -17.56 -25.28 -14.45
N VAL A 211 -16.35 -24.88 -14.89
CA VAL A 211 -15.74 -23.61 -14.45
C VAL A 211 -16.62 -22.43 -14.85
N TYR A 212 -17.03 -22.36 -16.12
CA TYR A 212 -17.89 -21.27 -16.61
C TYR A 212 -19.29 -21.27 -16.00
N ARG A 213 -19.82 -22.46 -15.66
CA ARG A 213 -21.13 -22.62 -14.98
C ARG A 213 -21.19 -22.00 -13.59
N LYS A 214 -20.04 -21.76 -12.94
CA LYS A 214 -19.98 -20.98 -11.69
C LYS A 214 -20.42 -19.53 -11.88
N PHE A 215 -20.34 -19.01 -13.12
CA PHE A 215 -20.57 -17.61 -13.46
C PHE A 215 -21.78 -17.39 -14.39
N TYR A 216 -22.00 -18.30 -15.33
CA TYR A 216 -23.00 -18.16 -16.40
C TYR A 216 -23.92 -19.37 -16.48
N THR A 217 -25.23 -19.13 -16.61
CA THR A 217 -26.23 -20.18 -16.80
C THR A 217 -26.30 -20.61 -18.26
N GLU A 218 -26.83 -21.81 -18.52
CA GLU A 218 -26.99 -22.36 -19.87
C GLU A 218 -27.93 -21.52 -20.72
N GLU A 219 -29.00 -21.00 -20.14
CA GLU A 219 -29.97 -20.18 -20.85
C GLU A 219 -29.32 -18.92 -21.41
N LYS A 220 -28.41 -18.31 -20.64
CA LYS A 220 -27.66 -17.13 -21.09
C LYS A 220 -26.66 -17.48 -22.17
N GLU A 221 -25.93 -18.59 -22.03
CA GLU A 221 -25.03 -19.07 -23.08
C GLU A 221 -25.78 -19.31 -24.39
N ASN A 222 -26.92 -20.01 -24.33
CA ASN A 222 -27.74 -20.27 -25.52
C ASN A 222 -28.31 -18.99 -26.14
N SER A 223 -28.57 -17.97 -25.32
CA SER A 223 -29.13 -16.70 -25.80
C SER A 223 -28.09 -15.79 -26.47
N TYR A 224 -26.86 -15.79 -25.99
CA TYR A 224 -25.84 -14.81 -26.40
C TYR A 224 -24.70 -15.42 -27.21
N GLY A 225 -24.37 -16.69 -26.95
CA GLY A 225 -23.13 -17.33 -27.37
C GLY A 225 -21.94 -16.90 -26.50
N VAL A 226 -20.75 -17.29 -26.96
CA VAL A 226 -19.48 -17.10 -26.25
C VAL A 226 -18.48 -16.38 -27.14
N LEU A 227 -17.68 -15.50 -26.57
CA LEU A 227 -16.53 -14.86 -27.19
C LEU A 227 -15.24 -15.45 -26.62
N ALA A 228 -14.29 -15.73 -27.51
CA ALA A 228 -12.90 -16.04 -27.19
C ALA A 228 -12.01 -14.89 -27.66
N PHE A 229 -11.24 -14.34 -26.74
CA PHE A 229 -10.23 -13.32 -27.02
C PHE A 229 -8.85 -13.99 -26.99
N SER A 230 -8.22 -14.18 -28.15
CA SER A 230 -6.80 -14.54 -28.17
C SER A 230 -5.98 -13.32 -27.76
N VAL A 231 -5.08 -13.49 -26.80
CA VAL A 231 -4.34 -12.39 -26.19
C VAL A 231 -2.84 -12.61 -26.23
N SER A 232 -2.09 -11.51 -26.39
CA SER A 232 -0.63 -11.48 -26.27
C SER A 232 -0.21 -10.44 -25.23
N LYS A 233 0.99 -10.62 -24.67
CA LYS A 233 1.54 -9.71 -23.65
C LYS A 233 2.49 -8.70 -24.32
N PRO A 234 2.16 -7.39 -24.36
CA PRO A 234 3.11 -6.37 -24.79
C PRO A 234 4.31 -6.30 -23.82
N SER A 235 5.46 -5.84 -24.34
CA SER A 235 6.70 -5.68 -23.57
C SER A 235 6.56 -4.64 -22.46
N ALA A 236 5.92 -3.51 -22.76
CA ALA A 236 5.60 -2.49 -21.77
C ALA A 236 4.46 -2.95 -20.86
N GLN A 237 4.66 -2.86 -19.54
CA GLN A 237 3.68 -3.28 -18.55
C GLN A 237 3.61 -2.31 -17.38
N PRO A 238 2.41 -1.98 -16.86
CA PRO A 238 2.26 -1.05 -15.74
C PRO A 238 3.02 -1.49 -14.50
N TYR A 239 3.06 -2.80 -14.21
CA TYR A 239 3.73 -3.32 -13.04
C TYR A 239 5.25 -3.19 -13.12
N ILE A 240 5.83 -3.19 -14.32
CA ILE A 240 7.26 -2.94 -14.52
C ILE A 240 7.56 -1.47 -14.22
N THR A 241 6.81 -0.55 -14.84
CA THR A 241 6.97 0.89 -14.61
C THR A 241 6.75 1.28 -13.15
N MET A 242 5.79 0.65 -12.45
CA MET A 242 5.60 0.85 -11.01
C MET A 242 6.76 0.28 -10.19
N THR A 243 7.32 -0.88 -10.55
CA THR A 243 8.56 -1.40 -9.94
C THR A 243 9.71 -0.40 -10.10
N ASP A 244 9.85 0.24 -11.27
CA ASP A 244 10.88 1.26 -11.51
C ASP A 244 10.68 2.50 -10.63
N ILE A 245 9.43 2.96 -10.46
CA ILE A 245 9.11 4.07 -9.53
C ILE A 245 9.56 3.71 -8.11
N LEU A 246 9.17 2.54 -7.61
CA LEU A 246 9.53 2.11 -6.25
C LEU A 246 11.05 1.94 -6.08
N ALA A 247 11.72 1.40 -7.10
CA ALA A 247 13.16 1.23 -7.09
C ALA A 247 13.91 2.56 -7.12
N GLY A 248 13.47 3.51 -7.95
CA GLY A 248 14.07 4.84 -8.06
C GLY A 248 13.84 5.73 -6.83
N LEU A 249 12.70 5.58 -6.16
CA LEU A 249 12.44 6.25 -4.88
C LEU A 249 13.26 5.64 -3.74
N GLY A 250 13.41 4.32 -3.73
CA GLY A 250 14.06 3.60 -2.63
C GLY A 250 13.40 3.86 -1.28
N TYR A 251 14.10 3.55 -0.19
CA TYR A 251 13.56 3.74 1.15
C TYR A 251 13.26 5.21 1.48
N ASP A 252 14.21 6.10 1.17
CA ASP A 252 14.12 7.51 1.54
C ASP A 252 13.01 8.24 0.76
N GLY A 253 12.89 8.00 -0.55
CA GLY A 253 11.82 8.60 -1.36
C GLY A 253 10.43 8.09 -0.97
N LEU A 254 10.31 6.82 -0.59
CA LEU A 254 9.04 6.28 -0.07
C LEU A 254 8.71 6.84 1.30
N GLY A 255 9.70 6.96 2.20
CA GLY A 255 9.53 7.64 3.48
C GLY A 255 9.05 9.08 3.27
N ARG A 256 9.63 9.79 2.30
CA ARG A 256 9.26 11.15 1.94
C ARG A 256 7.79 11.28 1.56
N LEU A 257 7.30 10.39 0.69
CA LEU A 257 5.88 10.32 0.29
C LEU A 257 4.96 9.97 1.47
N LEU A 258 5.46 9.24 2.46
CA LEU A 258 4.75 8.90 3.70
C LEU A 258 4.84 9.99 4.78
N GLY A 259 5.46 11.14 4.49
CA GLY A 259 5.59 12.25 5.44
C GLY A 259 6.69 12.06 6.49
N MET A 260 7.61 11.10 6.27
CA MET A 260 8.77 10.90 7.11
C MET A 260 9.84 11.95 6.80
N ALA A 261 10.49 12.43 7.85
CA ALA A 261 11.68 13.27 7.75
C ALA A 261 12.94 12.41 7.59
N ARG A 262 13.97 12.99 6.97
CA ARG A 262 15.30 12.40 6.88
C ARG A 262 16.30 13.26 7.63
N THR A 263 17.05 12.64 8.52
CA THR A 263 18.10 13.30 9.32
C THR A 263 19.29 12.37 9.47
N ALA A 264 20.42 12.88 9.99
CA ALA A 264 21.56 12.05 10.33
C ALA A 264 21.14 10.97 11.35
N GLY A 265 21.33 9.70 11.00
CA GLY A 265 20.93 8.56 11.81
C GLY A 265 19.51 8.06 11.58
N THR A 266 18.78 8.58 10.58
CA THR A 266 17.54 7.95 10.07
C THR A 266 17.81 6.49 9.72
N VAL A 267 16.92 5.61 10.15
CA VAL A 267 16.92 4.19 9.80
C VAL A 267 16.22 4.05 8.44
N PRO A 268 16.91 3.56 7.39
CA PRO A 268 16.36 3.56 6.03
C PRO A 268 15.00 2.86 5.92
N ASP A 269 14.85 1.65 6.48
CA ASP A 269 13.61 0.88 6.40
C ASP A 269 12.55 1.26 7.46
N GLY A 270 12.68 2.44 8.06
CA GLY A 270 11.71 2.99 9.00
C GLY A 270 10.39 3.34 8.31
N LEU A 271 9.26 2.99 8.95
CA LEU A 271 7.92 3.30 8.47
C LEU A 271 7.11 4.00 9.56
N PRO A 272 6.11 4.83 9.19
CA PRO A 272 5.14 5.33 10.15
C PRO A 272 4.43 4.17 10.86
N LEU A 273 4.26 4.31 12.17
CA LEU A 273 3.59 3.29 12.98
C LEU A 273 2.08 3.56 13.09
N PRO A 274 1.24 2.52 13.19
CA PRO A 274 -0.20 2.69 13.37
C PRO A 274 -0.56 3.49 14.63
N ARG A 275 -1.50 4.44 14.49
CA ARG A 275 -1.96 5.30 15.60
C ARG A 275 -2.39 4.48 16.82
N PHE A 276 -3.10 3.37 16.59
CA PHE A 276 -3.63 2.54 17.67
C PHE A 276 -2.52 1.89 18.51
N GLU A 277 -1.41 1.46 17.90
CA GLU A 277 -0.26 0.88 18.61
C GLU A 277 0.43 1.92 19.50
N LEU A 278 0.63 3.12 18.95
CA LEU A 278 1.25 4.24 19.67
C LEU A 278 0.42 4.66 20.89
N VAL A 279 -0.91 4.76 20.72
CA VAL A 279 -1.83 5.08 21.82
C VAL A 279 -1.86 3.96 22.85
N SER A 280 -1.91 2.70 22.41
CA SER A 280 -1.95 1.52 23.29
C SER A 280 -0.73 1.46 24.20
N SER A 281 0.48 1.67 23.67
CA SER A 281 1.71 1.64 24.48
C SER A 281 1.80 2.81 25.46
N CYS A 282 1.26 3.99 25.12
CA CYS A 282 1.17 5.13 26.03
C CYS A 282 0.25 4.87 27.23
N MET A 283 -0.84 4.12 27.01
CA MET A 283 -1.89 3.91 28.01
C MET A 283 -1.67 2.68 28.89
N ARG A 284 -0.52 2.01 28.78
CA ARG A 284 -0.15 0.92 29.71
C ARG A 284 0.04 1.45 31.13
N LEU A 285 -0.30 0.62 32.12
CA LEU A 285 -0.08 0.92 33.53
C LEU A 285 1.43 0.93 33.83
N HIS A 286 1.90 1.99 34.47
CA HIS A 286 3.32 2.16 34.78
C HIS A 286 3.84 1.11 35.78
N GLN A 287 3.02 0.77 36.77
CA GLN A 287 3.33 -0.19 37.83
C GLN A 287 2.11 -1.07 38.11
N PRO A 288 1.79 -2.03 37.22
CA PRO A 288 0.55 -2.81 37.30
C PRO A 288 0.45 -3.65 38.58
N ASN A 289 1.59 -3.93 39.23
CA ASN A 289 1.67 -4.74 40.45
C ASN A 289 1.48 -3.92 41.74
N VAL A 290 1.34 -2.60 41.66
CA VAL A 290 1.17 -1.73 42.84
C VAL A 290 -0.31 -1.44 43.05
N LYS A 291 -0.89 -1.98 44.13
CA LYS A 291 -2.31 -1.78 44.48
C LYS A 291 -2.62 -0.29 44.68
N GLY A 292 -3.68 0.20 44.02
CA GLY A 292 -4.15 1.58 44.12
C GLY A 292 -3.45 2.58 43.20
N CYS A 293 -2.39 2.17 42.47
CA CYS A 293 -1.77 2.99 41.44
C CYS A 293 -2.43 2.69 40.08
N SER A 294 -3.05 3.69 39.47
CA SER A 294 -3.70 3.55 38.16
C SER A 294 -3.05 4.42 37.08
N LEU A 295 -1.88 5.01 37.40
CA LEU A 295 -1.17 5.92 36.52
C LEU A 295 -0.61 5.21 35.29
N THR A 296 -0.84 5.78 34.11
CA THR A 296 -0.27 5.28 32.86
C THR A 296 1.19 5.70 32.68
N ASP A 297 1.93 5.01 31.82
CA ASP A 297 3.28 5.39 31.43
C ASP A 297 3.31 6.81 30.85
N ALA A 298 2.32 7.18 30.03
CA ALA A 298 2.18 8.54 29.52
C ALA A 298 1.97 9.56 30.64
N ALA A 299 1.05 9.33 31.58
CA ALA A 299 0.82 10.27 32.69
C ALA A 299 2.05 10.40 33.58
N ARG A 300 2.77 9.29 33.84
CA ARG A 300 4.03 9.31 34.58
C ARG A 300 5.12 10.11 33.86
N ALA A 301 5.21 9.99 32.54
CA ALA A 301 6.13 10.78 31.75
C ALA A 301 5.74 12.27 31.78
N LEU A 302 4.46 12.58 31.57
CA LEU A 302 3.94 13.95 31.53
C LEU A 302 4.23 14.73 32.82
N ALA A 303 4.14 14.07 33.98
CA ALA A 303 4.50 14.65 35.27
C ALA A 303 5.92 15.26 35.30
N LYS A 304 6.85 14.71 34.51
CA LYS A 304 8.22 15.23 34.41
C LYS A 304 8.32 16.46 33.51
N HIS A 305 7.37 16.66 32.60
CA HIS A 305 7.38 17.70 31.57
C HIS A 305 6.56 18.94 31.95
N VAL A 306 5.49 18.77 32.74
CA VAL A 306 4.64 19.88 33.18
C VAL A 306 5.44 20.94 33.94
N HIS A 307 6.43 20.55 34.74
CA HIS A 307 7.32 21.49 35.44
C HIS A 307 8.43 22.08 34.56
N ARG A 308 8.60 21.58 33.33
CA ARG A 308 9.67 21.97 32.40
C ARG A 308 9.19 22.88 31.27
N SER A 309 7.91 22.82 30.92
CA SER A 309 7.32 23.70 29.93
C SER A 309 7.14 25.09 30.50
N THR A 310 7.92 26.04 30.00
CA THR A 310 7.91 27.46 30.42
C THR A 310 6.61 28.19 30.11
N LYS A 311 5.70 27.60 29.34
CA LYS A 311 4.44 28.22 28.90
C LYS A 311 3.19 27.42 29.28
N GLY A 312 3.32 26.36 30.07
CA GLY A 312 2.17 25.51 30.44
C GLY A 312 1.58 24.70 29.28
N TRP A 313 2.36 24.45 28.22
CA TRP A 313 1.89 23.76 27.00
C TRP A 313 1.29 22.37 27.29
N TRP A 314 1.85 21.65 28.25
CA TRP A 314 1.39 20.32 28.67
C TRP A 314 0.14 20.33 29.58
N GLY A 315 -0.36 21.52 29.94
CA GLY A 315 -1.50 21.70 30.85
C GLY A 315 -1.17 21.48 32.33
N ASP A 316 -2.21 21.58 33.17
CA ASP A 316 -2.10 21.51 34.63
C ASP A 316 -2.20 20.08 35.16
N PHE A 317 -1.08 19.54 35.63
CA PHE A 317 -0.98 18.16 36.12
C PHE A 317 -1.40 18.01 37.59
N ASN A 318 -2.69 18.20 37.87
CA ASN A 318 -3.26 18.12 39.22
C ASN A 318 -4.41 17.08 39.32
N GLY A 319 -4.81 16.75 40.54
CA GLY A 319 -5.96 15.88 40.80
C GLY A 319 -5.64 14.38 40.83
N SER A 320 -6.69 13.57 40.60
CA SER A 320 -6.65 12.10 40.66
C SER A 320 -5.82 11.47 39.52
N ASP A 321 -5.39 10.22 39.70
CA ASP A 321 -4.72 9.46 38.61
C ASP A 321 -5.55 9.43 37.33
N SER A 322 -6.87 9.28 37.45
CA SER A 322 -7.79 9.34 36.31
C SER A 322 -7.71 10.70 35.57
N SER A 323 -7.64 11.81 36.30
CA SER A 323 -7.52 13.15 35.72
C SER A 323 -6.18 13.32 35.00
N LYS A 324 -5.09 12.84 35.60
CA LYS A 324 -3.73 12.86 35.04
C LYS A 324 -3.61 12.00 33.78
N ASN A 325 -4.21 10.80 33.81
CA ASN A 325 -4.26 9.91 32.65
C ASN A 325 -5.05 10.52 31.49
N LYS A 326 -6.18 11.19 31.80
CA LYS A 326 -6.98 11.90 30.79
C LYS A 326 -6.17 13.02 30.13
N LEU A 327 -5.47 13.83 30.91
CA LEU A 327 -4.60 14.89 30.39
C LEU A 327 -3.50 14.32 29.48
N ALA A 328 -2.85 13.24 29.90
CA ALA A 328 -1.83 12.57 29.10
C ALA A 328 -2.37 11.98 27.79
N SER A 329 -3.57 11.38 27.82
CA SER A 329 -4.26 10.91 26.62
C SER A 329 -4.54 12.06 25.66
N GLN A 330 -5.07 13.18 26.16
CA GLN A 330 -5.37 14.36 25.35
C GLN A 330 -4.11 14.97 24.72
N ALA A 331 -2.99 14.98 25.45
CA ALA A 331 -1.69 15.41 24.93
C ALA A 331 -1.21 14.50 23.78
N ILE A 332 -1.24 13.17 23.97
CA ILE A 332 -0.87 12.21 22.92
C ILE A 332 -1.79 12.32 21.71
N ASP A 333 -3.09 12.41 21.91
CA ASP A 333 -4.06 12.55 20.82
C ASP A 333 -3.84 13.82 19.99
N SER A 334 -3.42 14.91 20.65
CA SER A 334 -3.10 16.17 19.99
C SER A 334 -1.79 16.08 19.22
N LEU A 335 -0.74 15.52 19.83
CA LEU A 335 0.53 15.28 19.14
C LEU A 335 0.36 14.41 17.88
N LEU A 336 -0.47 13.36 17.94
CA LEU A 336 -0.72 12.47 16.81
C LEU A 336 -1.60 13.11 15.74
N ARG A 337 -2.53 13.99 16.11
CA ARG A 337 -3.40 14.69 15.17
C ARG A 337 -2.66 15.82 14.45
N ASP A 338 -1.86 16.58 15.19
CA ASP A 338 -1.22 17.81 14.74
C ASP A 338 0.26 17.55 14.32
N CYS A 339 0.65 16.27 14.20
CA CYS A 339 1.98 15.83 13.80
C CYS A 339 2.35 16.39 12.43
N CYS A 340 3.45 17.14 12.36
CA CYS A 340 3.98 17.70 11.12
C CYS A 340 5.40 17.19 10.81
N TRP A 341 5.95 16.35 11.67
CA TRP A 341 7.27 15.76 11.54
C TRP A 341 7.29 14.40 12.24
N MET A 342 7.80 13.38 11.55
CA MET A 342 8.04 12.07 12.14
C MET A 342 9.29 11.42 11.56
N ASN A 343 9.97 10.60 12.34
CA ASN A 343 11.16 9.89 11.88
C ASN A 343 11.41 8.60 12.69
N VAL A 344 12.06 7.62 12.08
CA VAL A 344 12.71 6.51 12.78
C VAL A 344 14.21 6.78 12.72
N HIS A 345 14.84 7.01 13.87
CA HIS A 345 16.27 7.33 13.89
C HIS A 345 16.96 6.78 15.12
N LEU A 346 18.28 6.69 15.04
CA LEU A 346 19.14 6.32 16.16
C LEU A 346 19.22 7.46 17.18
N THR A 347 19.01 7.14 18.45
CA THR A 347 19.25 8.05 19.58
C THR A 347 19.95 7.34 20.73
N GLN A 348 20.85 8.02 21.43
CA GLN A 348 21.50 7.46 22.62
C GLN A 348 20.71 7.84 23.88
N PRO A 349 20.56 6.93 24.87
CA PRO A 349 21.08 5.56 24.94
C PRO A 349 20.13 4.48 24.38
N TYR A 350 19.05 4.85 23.69
CA TYR A 350 17.93 3.93 23.41
C TYR A 350 18.08 3.10 22.14
N GLY A 351 19.01 3.43 21.25
CA GLY A 351 19.09 2.82 19.91
C GLY A 351 18.04 3.43 18.97
N PRO A 352 17.46 2.66 18.04
CA PRO A 352 16.46 3.17 17.11
C PRO A 352 15.12 3.45 17.81
N VAL A 353 14.54 4.61 17.50
CA VAL A 353 13.29 5.10 18.09
C VAL A 353 12.37 5.64 17.01
N PHE A 354 11.07 5.55 17.23
CA PHE A 354 10.07 6.29 16.44
C PHE A 354 9.73 7.58 17.18
N GLU A 355 9.83 8.70 16.49
CA GLU A 355 9.62 10.03 17.04
C GLU A 355 8.63 10.81 16.20
N ILE A 356 7.73 11.55 16.87
CA ILE A 356 6.84 12.51 16.24
C ILE A 356 6.98 13.88 16.89
N ARG A 357 6.74 14.93 16.12
CA ARG A 357 6.68 16.31 16.61
C ARG A 357 5.58 17.12 15.92
N VAL A 358 5.04 18.05 16.69
CA VAL A 358 4.17 19.12 16.20
C VAL A 358 5.00 20.36 15.89
N HIS A 359 4.40 21.33 15.19
CA HIS A 359 5.09 22.50 14.63
C HIS A 359 5.98 23.26 15.65
N GLU A 360 5.50 23.43 16.87
CA GLU A 360 6.21 24.14 17.94
C GLU A 360 7.41 23.38 18.52
N GLY A 361 7.66 22.15 18.06
CA GLY A 361 8.79 21.31 18.46
C GLY A 361 8.50 20.37 19.62
N TYR A 362 7.32 20.44 20.26
CA TYR A 362 6.88 19.43 21.22
C TYR A 362 6.66 18.08 20.53
N GLY A 363 6.87 16.99 21.26
CA GLY A 363 6.80 15.67 20.64
C GLY A 363 6.68 14.52 21.62
N ALA A 364 6.76 13.33 21.05
CA ALA A 364 6.71 12.06 21.77
C ALA A 364 7.59 11.02 21.05
N ARG A 365 8.11 10.08 21.84
CA ARG A 365 9.02 9.04 21.37
C ARG A 365 8.61 7.66 21.87
N TRP A 366 8.78 6.67 21.00
CA TRP A 366 8.57 5.26 21.24
C TRP A 366 9.80 4.44 20.85
N SER A 367 9.86 3.19 21.28
CA SER A 367 10.73 2.20 20.61
C SER A 367 10.41 2.14 19.12
N GLN A 368 11.38 1.70 18.29
CA GLN A 368 11.21 1.62 16.84
C GLN A 368 9.94 0.87 16.39
N ASP A 369 9.50 -0.13 17.16
CA ASP A 369 8.33 -0.96 16.91
C ASP A 369 7.04 -0.42 17.56
N GLY A 370 7.08 0.76 18.20
CA GLY A 370 5.92 1.36 18.88
C GLY A 370 5.50 0.66 20.17
N SER A 371 6.11 -0.49 20.49
CA SER A 371 5.67 -1.35 21.59
C SER A 371 5.92 -0.75 22.96
N LYS A 372 6.80 0.25 23.08
CA LYS A 372 7.11 0.92 24.34
C LYS A 372 7.13 2.43 24.16
N PHE A 373 6.31 3.13 24.95
CA PHE A 373 6.42 4.57 25.09
C PHE A 373 7.69 4.94 25.88
N ILE A 374 8.51 5.83 25.32
CA ILE A 374 9.77 6.28 25.93
C ILE A 374 9.56 7.58 26.71
N GLY A 375 8.84 8.54 26.13
CA GLY A 375 8.53 9.80 26.81
C GLY A 375 8.13 10.93 25.87
N PHE A 376 7.78 12.07 26.48
CA PHE A 376 7.53 13.32 25.78
C PHE A 376 8.82 14.08 25.48
N LEU A 377 8.74 15.02 24.55
CA LEU A 377 9.87 15.79 24.05
C LEU A 377 9.57 17.28 24.12
N GLU A 378 10.54 18.03 24.62
CA GLU A 378 10.51 19.50 24.56
C GLU A 378 11.03 19.99 23.19
N PRO A 379 10.69 21.24 22.80
CA PRO A 379 11.25 21.88 21.62
C PRO A 379 12.79 21.89 21.65
N TYR A 380 13.39 21.84 20.47
CA TYR A 380 14.83 21.99 20.34
C TYR A 380 15.26 23.36 20.84
N THR A 381 16.23 23.38 21.75
CA THR A 381 16.89 24.60 22.21
C THR A 381 18.40 24.44 22.04
N PRO A 382 19.14 25.47 21.56
CA PRO A 382 20.59 25.41 21.42
C PRO A 382 21.32 25.00 22.72
N GLU A 383 20.73 25.31 23.87
CA GLU A 383 21.26 25.04 25.22
C GLU A 383 20.88 23.66 25.78
N GLY A 384 20.03 22.89 25.08
CA GLY A 384 19.52 21.60 25.54
C GLY A 384 20.64 20.56 25.74
N PHE A 385 21.62 20.56 24.83
CA PHE A 385 22.84 19.75 24.92
C PHE A 385 23.66 20.08 26.19
N SER A 386 23.77 21.37 26.54
CA SER A 386 24.59 21.84 27.66
C SER A 386 23.97 21.53 29.04
N LYS A 387 22.64 21.44 29.12
CA LYS A 387 21.91 21.21 30.38
C LYS A 387 21.69 19.73 30.73
N ARG A 388 22.33 18.79 30.01
CA ARG A 388 22.03 17.34 30.07
C ARG A 388 20.53 17.04 29.96
N ARG A 389 19.78 17.91 29.27
CA ARG A 389 18.40 17.61 28.90
C ARG A 389 18.50 16.62 27.76
N LYS A 390 18.40 15.33 28.08
CA LYS A 390 18.38 14.28 27.07
C LYS A 390 17.13 14.50 26.22
N HIS A 391 17.33 15.07 25.04
CA HIS A 391 16.31 15.21 24.03
C HIS A 391 15.92 13.85 23.48
#